data_AF-A0AAW9IFE5-F1
#
_entry.id   AF-A0AAW9IFE5-F1
#
_cell.length_a   1.000
_cell.length_b   1.000
_cell.length_c   1.000
_cell.angle_alpha   90.00
_cell.angle_beta   90.00
_cell.angle_gamma   90.00
#
_symmetry.space_group_name_H-M   'P 1'
#
loop_
_entity.id
_entity.type
_entity.pdbx_description
1 polymer ?
#
loop_
_entity_poly.entity_id
_entity_poly.type
_entity_poly.pdbx_seq_one_letter_code
_entity_poly.pdbx_strand_id
1 'polypeptide(L)'
;DNYPSNLDKPSDVAFRHSVVRGLKKQPFLIMEQTPNQQNWQDYNALKRPGVMRLLSYQGIAQGSDGVMFFQIRQSRGACEKYHAAIIPHVGNENTRIGRELMELGNELNSLSDIIIGSNIESKVAIIMDWDNWWAVEYSSGPSVDLKYLEQIQKYYGILHGLNTPVDIVQPDSDLSEYKIVIAPILYMVSEKNKKNIESFVRDGGTFITTFFSGIVDENDLVILGGYPGAFRDLLGIWVEETDALYPDMQNYIKVNTKIKGFENLDGSYKC
;
A
#
# COMPACT_ATOMS: atom_id res chain seq x y z
N ASP A 1 -13.79 -2.40 3.09
CA ASP A 1 -13.91 -3.85 2.93
C ASP A 1 -12.57 -4.43 2.51
N ASN A 2 -12.15 -5.55 3.12
CA ASN A 2 -10.87 -6.19 2.82
C ASN A 2 -11.05 -7.69 2.60
N TYR A 3 -10.73 -8.14 1.39
CA TYR A 3 -10.98 -9.49 0.92
C TYR A 3 -9.74 -10.07 0.24
N PRO A 4 -8.66 -10.35 1.00
CA PRO A 4 -7.44 -10.84 0.40
C PRO A 4 -7.61 -12.22 -0.24
N SER A 5 -6.91 -12.43 -1.35
CA SER A 5 -6.67 -13.75 -1.92
C SER A 5 -5.71 -14.54 -1.04
N ASN A 6 -5.76 -15.87 -1.10
CA ASN A 6 -4.75 -16.72 -0.46
C ASN A 6 -3.35 -16.55 -1.08
N LEU A 7 -3.24 -15.87 -2.22
CA LEU A 7 -1.97 -15.56 -2.91
C LEU A 7 -1.44 -14.15 -2.58
N ASP A 8 -2.25 -13.30 -1.93
CA ASP A 8 -1.81 -11.94 -1.58
C ASP A 8 -0.67 -12.01 -0.56
N LYS A 9 0.36 -11.18 -0.74
CA LYS A 9 1.43 -11.08 0.25
C LYS A 9 0.88 -10.41 1.50
N PRO A 10 1.36 -10.77 2.71
CA PRO A 10 0.97 -10.07 3.94
C PRO A 10 1.16 -8.55 3.86
N SER A 11 2.21 -8.09 3.16
CA SER A 11 2.47 -6.67 2.92
C SER A 11 1.36 -5.99 2.13
N ASP A 12 0.77 -6.67 1.15
CA ASP A 12 -0.22 -6.08 0.25
C ASP A 12 -1.55 -5.90 1.00
N VAL A 13 -1.86 -6.82 1.93
CA VAL A 13 -3.01 -6.70 2.82
C VAL A 13 -2.80 -5.58 3.85
N ALA A 14 -1.61 -5.50 4.45
CA ALA A 14 -1.25 -4.42 5.36
C ALA A 14 -1.31 -3.04 4.67
N PHE A 15 -0.82 -2.96 3.44
CA PHE A 15 -0.87 -1.75 2.61
C PHE A 15 -2.30 -1.23 2.44
N ARG A 16 -3.27 -2.10 2.11
CA ARG A 16 -4.70 -1.73 1.98
C ARG A 16 -5.22 -1.06 3.26
N HIS A 17 -4.85 -1.58 4.43
CA HIS A 17 -5.21 -0.96 5.71
C HIS A 17 -4.50 0.38 5.93
N SER A 18 -3.21 0.48 5.60
CA SER A 18 -2.46 1.74 5.71
C SER A 18 -3.03 2.84 4.79
N VAL A 19 -3.51 2.48 3.58
CA VAL A 19 -4.23 3.41 2.69
C VAL A 19 -5.47 3.96 3.39
N VAL A 20 -6.32 3.10 3.95
CA VAL A 20 -7.56 3.52 4.63
C VAL A 20 -7.27 4.38 5.86
N ARG A 21 -6.28 4.01 6.68
CA ARG A 21 -5.83 4.83 7.82
C ARG A 21 -5.36 6.21 7.35
N GLY A 22 -4.58 6.25 6.27
CA GLY A 22 -4.01 7.46 5.68
C GLY A 22 -5.05 8.49 5.23
N LEU A 23 -6.26 8.06 4.83
CA LEU A 23 -7.32 8.96 4.35
C LEU A 23 -7.71 10.05 5.37
N LYS A 24 -7.61 9.75 6.67
CA LYS A 24 -7.96 10.68 7.75
C LYS A 24 -6.93 10.76 8.87
N LYS A 25 -5.87 9.94 8.82
CA LYS A 25 -4.92 9.73 9.93
C LYS A 25 -5.63 9.45 11.25
N GLN A 26 -6.66 8.61 11.19
CA GLN A 26 -7.51 8.24 12.32
C GLN A 26 -7.78 6.74 12.32
N PRO A 27 -8.16 6.16 13.47
CA PRO A 27 -8.68 4.80 13.50
C PRO A 27 -9.85 4.61 12.55
N PHE A 28 -9.97 3.41 12.00
CA PHE A 28 -11.01 3.08 11.02
C PHE A 28 -11.71 1.76 11.37
N LEU A 29 -12.81 1.47 10.69
CA LEU A 29 -13.51 0.19 10.83
C LEU A 29 -13.26 -0.69 9.60
N ILE A 30 -12.91 -1.95 9.84
CA ILE A 30 -13.02 -2.99 8.83
C ILE A 30 -14.48 -3.40 8.80
N MET A 31 -15.25 -2.73 7.93
CA MET A 31 -16.68 -2.98 7.78
C MET A 31 -16.96 -4.40 7.26
N GLU A 32 -16.13 -4.87 6.33
CA GLU A 32 -16.24 -6.21 5.82
C GLU A 32 -14.88 -6.90 5.68
N GLN A 33 -14.87 -8.14 6.11
CA GLN A 33 -14.01 -9.21 5.63
C GLN A 33 -14.80 -10.52 5.65
N THR A 34 -14.39 -11.53 4.89
CA THR A 34 -15.02 -12.85 4.94
C THR A 34 -14.49 -13.69 6.10
N PRO A 35 -15.32 -14.48 6.80
CA PRO A 35 -14.84 -15.43 7.80
C PRO A 35 -14.16 -16.67 7.16
N ASN A 36 -14.34 -16.92 5.86
CA ASN A 36 -13.66 -17.99 5.14
C ASN A 36 -13.56 -17.70 3.62
N GLN A 37 -14.07 -18.56 2.74
CA GLN A 37 -14.00 -18.35 1.29
C GLN A 37 -14.92 -17.22 0.83
N GLN A 38 -14.55 -16.61 -0.29
CA GLN A 38 -15.29 -15.58 -1.01
C GLN A 38 -15.99 -16.27 -2.19
N ASN A 39 -17.06 -15.73 -2.76
CA ASN A 39 -17.74 -16.36 -3.91
C ASN A 39 -17.20 -15.89 -5.27
N TRP A 40 -16.54 -14.73 -5.31
CA TRP A 40 -16.20 -14.01 -6.54
C TRP A 40 -14.75 -14.15 -6.97
N GLN A 41 -13.87 -14.77 -6.16
CA GLN A 41 -12.50 -15.05 -6.59
C GLN A 41 -12.52 -16.13 -7.68
N ASP A 42 -11.52 -16.12 -8.57
CA ASP A 42 -11.36 -17.17 -9.59
C ASP A 42 -11.34 -18.57 -8.97
N TYR A 43 -10.73 -18.68 -7.79
CA TYR A 43 -10.69 -19.89 -6.99
C TYR A 43 -11.08 -19.56 -5.55
N ASN A 44 -12.28 -19.98 -5.15
CA ASN A 44 -12.86 -19.75 -3.83
C ASN A 44 -12.24 -20.66 -2.75
N ALA A 45 -10.92 -20.57 -2.61
CA ALA A 45 -10.13 -21.37 -1.68
C ALA A 45 -10.47 -21.01 -0.22
N LEU A 46 -10.44 -22.02 0.64
CA LEU A 46 -10.66 -21.80 2.06
C LEU A 46 -9.48 -21.05 2.68
N LYS A 47 -9.76 -20.17 3.63
CA LYS A 47 -8.79 -19.71 4.62
C LYS A 47 -8.32 -20.93 5.43
N ARG A 48 -7.00 -21.12 5.55
CA ARG A 48 -6.43 -22.15 6.43
C ARG A 48 -6.79 -21.83 7.90
N PRO A 49 -6.81 -22.83 8.81
CA PRO A 49 -7.13 -22.58 10.21
C PRO A 49 -6.29 -21.45 10.80
N GLY A 50 -6.93 -20.49 11.48
CA GLY A 50 -6.27 -19.34 12.12
C GLY A 50 -6.01 -18.15 11.20
N VAL A 51 -6.13 -18.28 9.88
CA VAL A 51 -5.92 -17.16 8.93
C VAL A 51 -6.98 -16.09 9.08
N MET A 52 -8.22 -16.46 9.41
CA MET A 52 -9.28 -15.47 9.69
C MET A 52 -8.88 -14.57 10.86
N ARG A 53 -8.48 -15.18 11.98
CA ARG A 53 -7.97 -14.48 13.17
C ARG A 53 -6.74 -13.62 12.86
N LEU A 54 -5.77 -14.16 12.11
CA LEU A 54 -4.56 -13.44 11.71
C LEU A 54 -4.88 -12.16 10.93
N LEU A 55 -5.77 -12.23 9.95
CA LEU A 55 -6.16 -11.07 9.13
C LEU A 55 -6.92 -10.02 9.94
N SER A 56 -7.80 -10.46 10.86
CA SER A 56 -8.46 -9.57 11.81
C SER A 56 -7.46 -8.76 12.65
N TYR A 57 -6.45 -9.43 13.21
CA TYR A 57 -5.41 -8.77 14.00
C TYR A 57 -4.48 -7.91 13.16
N GLN A 58 -4.19 -8.28 11.91
CA GLN A 58 -3.43 -7.43 11.00
C GLN A 58 -4.16 -6.10 10.76
N GLY A 59 -5.47 -6.15 10.59
CA GLY A 59 -6.31 -4.97 10.50
C GLY A 59 -6.21 -4.06 11.72
N ILE A 60 -6.32 -4.64 12.91
CA ILE A 60 -6.16 -3.93 14.19
C ILE A 60 -4.76 -3.34 14.32
N ALA A 61 -3.72 -4.12 14.04
CA ALA A 61 -2.32 -3.66 14.07
C ALA A 61 -2.02 -2.53 13.07
N GLN A 62 -2.89 -2.35 12.07
CA GLN A 62 -2.83 -1.25 11.11
C GLN A 62 -3.76 -0.08 11.45
N GLY A 63 -4.37 -0.06 12.64
CA GLY A 63 -5.16 1.05 13.16
C GLY A 63 -6.67 0.87 13.03
N SER A 64 -7.17 -0.36 12.89
CA SER A 64 -8.61 -0.60 12.94
C SER A 64 -9.13 -0.76 14.36
N ASP A 65 -10.16 0.00 14.72
CA ASP A 65 -10.88 -0.11 16.00
C ASP A 65 -12.03 -1.12 15.96
N GLY A 66 -12.26 -1.78 14.81
CA GLY A 66 -13.34 -2.75 14.69
C GLY A 66 -13.16 -3.71 13.52
N VAL A 67 -13.47 -4.98 13.79
CA VAL A 67 -13.41 -6.07 12.82
C VAL A 67 -14.81 -6.63 12.63
N MET A 68 -15.40 -6.35 11.47
CA MET A 68 -16.74 -6.79 11.10
C MET A 68 -16.68 -7.75 9.90
N PHE A 69 -17.74 -8.54 9.73
CA PHE A 69 -17.79 -9.56 8.70
C PHE A 69 -19.01 -9.39 7.79
N PHE A 70 -18.77 -9.46 6.49
CA PHE A 70 -19.81 -9.85 5.56
C PHE A 70 -19.84 -11.39 5.52
N GLN A 71 -20.90 -12.06 5.95
CA GLN A 71 -22.12 -11.54 6.57
C GLN A 71 -22.46 -12.39 7.80
N ILE A 72 -23.52 -12.03 8.53
CA ILE A 72 -23.93 -12.77 9.73
C ILE A 72 -24.39 -14.19 9.38
N ARG A 73 -25.27 -14.36 8.39
CA ARG A 73 -25.80 -15.68 8.02
C ARG A 73 -25.68 -15.89 6.52
N GLN A 74 -25.17 -17.05 6.14
CA GLN A 74 -24.93 -17.38 4.75
C GLN A 74 -26.25 -17.39 3.97
N SER A 75 -26.30 -16.65 2.87
CA SER A 75 -27.53 -16.51 2.08
C SER A 75 -27.91 -17.86 1.44
N ARG A 76 -29.22 -18.08 1.27
CA ARG A 76 -29.76 -19.32 0.66
C ARG A 76 -29.78 -19.29 -0.87
N GLY A 77 -29.61 -18.13 -1.49
CA GLY A 77 -29.89 -17.93 -2.91
C GLY A 77 -29.08 -16.80 -3.54
N ALA A 78 -29.26 -16.65 -4.86
CA ALA A 78 -28.57 -15.67 -5.71
C ALA A 78 -27.04 -15.85 -5.78
N CYS A 79 -26.32 -14.78 -6.09
CA CYS A 79 -24.90 -14.80 -6.46
C CYS A 79 -23.95 -15.07 -5.29
N GLU A 80 -24.32 -14.71 -4.06
CA GLU A 80 -23.42 -14.78 -2.89
C GLU A 80 -23.71 -15.96 -1.95
N LYS A 81 -24.58 -16.90 -2.32
CA LYS A 81 -24.90 -18.08 -1.49
C LYS A 81 -23.69 -18.94 -1.10
N TYR A 82 -22.58 -18.83 -1.82
CA TYR A 82 -21.32 -19.54 -1.52
C TYR A 82 -20.26 -18.67 -0.84
N HIS A 83 -20.54 -17.38 -0.61
CA HIS A 83 -19.70 -16.51 0.21
C HIS A 83 -19.84 -16.94 1.67
N ALA A 84 -18.74 -17.15 2.38
CA ALA A 84 -18.80 -17.58 3.77
C ALA A 84 -19.47 -16.53 4.68
N ALA A 85 -20.01 -16.99 5.80
CA ALA A 85 -20.66 -16.15 6.81
C ALA A 85 -20.37 -16.70 8.21
N ILE A 86 -20.70 -15.89 9.23
CA ILE A 86 -20.57 -16.28 10.65
C ILE A 86 -21.40 -17.55 10.93
N ILE A 87 -22.63 -17.58 10.42
CA ILE A 87 -23.53 -18.74 10.49
C ILE A 87 -23.63 -19.38 9.10
N PRO A 88 -22.96 -20.52 8.88
CA PRO A 88 -22.99 -21.24 7.61
C PRO A 88 -24.34 -21.95 7.39
N HIS A 89 -24.53 -22.54 6.21
CA HIS A 89 -25.79 -23.21 5.81
C HIS A 89 -26.25 -24.35 6.74
N VAL A 90 -25.34 -24.99 7.49
CA VAL A 90 -25.72 -25.99 8.52
C VAL A 90 -26.56 -25.38 9.66
N GLY A 91 -26.56 -24.05 9.79
CA GLY A 91 -27.50 -23.30 10.62
C GLY A 91 -27.10 -23.15 12.09
N ASN A 92 -25.93 -23.66 12.49
CA ASN A 92 -25.35 -23.52 13.82
C ASN A 92 -23.83 -23.22 13.77
N GLU A 93 -23.28 -22.82 14.91
CA GLU A 93 -21.88 -22.39 15.10
C GLU A 93 -20.91 -23.54 15.41
N ASN A 94 -21.37 -24.80 15.49
CA ASN A 94 -20.50 -25.97 15.70
C ASN A 94 -19.73 -26.34 14.43
N THR A 95 -18.93 -25.39 13.96
CA THR A 95 -18.08 -25.48 12.79
C THR A 95 -16.67 -24.99 13.13
N ARG A 96 -15.69 -25.27 12.27
CA ARG A 96 -14.34 -24.71 12.43
C ARG A 96 -14.39 -23.16 12.49
N ILE A 97 -15.14 -22.56 11.57
CA ILE A 97 -15.30 -21.10 11.46
C ILE A 97 -15.94 -20.53 12.72
N GLY A 98 -17.02 -21.14 13.21
CA GLY A 98 -17.70 -20.68 14.42
C GLY A 98 -16.78 -20.70 15.65
N ARG A 99 -15.95 -21.74 15.80
CA ARG A 99 -14.94 -21.79 16.86
C ARG A 99 -13.89 -20.68 16.76
N GLU A 100 -13.34 -20.43 15.56
CA GLU A 100 -12.38 -19.35 15.34
C GLU A 100 -12.99 -17.96 15.58
N LEU A 101 -14.27 -17.77 15.25
CA LEU A 101 -14.98 -16.50 15.51
C LEU A 101 -15.26 -16.28 16.99
N MET A 102 -15.65 -17.32 17.74
CA MET A 102 -15.80 -17.24 19.19
C MET A 102 -14.47 -16.95 19.88
N GLU A 103 -13.38 -17.58 19.44
CA GLU A 103 -12.04 -17.30 19.91
C GLU A 103 -11.68 -15.82 19.70
N LEU A 104 -11.77 -15.33 18.45
CA LEU A 104 -11.50 -13.92 18.14
C LEU A 104 -12.38 -12.98 18.98
N GLY A 105 -13.69 -13.25 19.08
CA GLY A 105 -14.61 -12.42 19.86
C GLY A 105 -14.23 -12.32 21.34
N ASN A 106 -13.82 -13.43 21.96
CA ASN A 106 -13.35 -13.45 23.35
C ASN A 106 -12.07 -12.64 23.53
N GLU A 107 -11.13 -12.76 22.59
CA GLU A 107 -9.88 -12.02 22.65
C GLU A 107 -10.09 -10.51 22.45
N LEU A 108 -10.93 -10.11 21.49
CA LEU A 108 -11.26 -8.69 21.27
C LEU A 108 -11.96 -8.08 22.48
N ASN A 109 -12.85 -8.82 23.14
CA ASN A 109 -13.48 -8.37 24.38
C ASN A 109 -12.46 -8.17 25.52
N SER A 110 -11.36 -8.94 25.55
CA SER A 110 -10.29 -8.74 26.54
C SER A 110 -9.35 -7.57 26.21
N LEU A 111 -9.36 -7.09 24.97
CA LEU A 111 -8.46 -6.03 24.48
C LEU A 111 -9.14 -4.67 24.36
N SER A 112 -10.48 -4.59 24.42
CA SER A 112 -11.25 -3.37 24.08
C SER A 112 -10.77 -2.13 24.83
N ASP A 113 -10.48 -2.26 26.12
CA ASP A 113 -10.09 -1.13 26.97
C ASP A 113 -8.61 -0.71 26.78
N ILE A 114 -7.85 -1.45 25.97
CA ILE A 114 -6.41 -1.28 25.79
C ILE A 114 -6.08 -0.65 24.43
N ILE A 115 -6.76 -1.07 23.37
CA ILE A 115 -6.33 -0.78 21.99
C ILE A 115 -7.20 0.22 21.23
N ILE A 116 -8.44 0.47 21.69
CA ILE A 116 -9.36 1.38 21.00
C ILE A 116 -8.80 2.81 21.05
N GLY A 117 -8.74 3.47 19.89
CA GLY A 117 -8.20 4.82 19.77
C GLY A 117 -6.68 4.90 19.85
N SER A 118 -5.97 3.76 19.86
CA SER A 118 -4.51 3.74 19.74
C SER A 118 -4.06 4.31 18.39
N ASN A 119 -2.87 4.92 18.37
CA ASN A 119 -2.30 5.49 17.16
C ASN A 119 -0.96 4.83 16.82
N ILE A 120 -0.65 4.80 15.51
CA ILE A 120 0.60 4.29 14.99
C ILE A 120 1.51 5.49 14.71
N GLU A 121 2.64 5.57 15.42
CA GLU A 121 3.63 6.60 15.13
C GLU A 121 4.55 6.14 14.00
N SER A 122 4.39 6.74 12.82
CA SER A 122 5.31 6.53 11.69
C SER A 122 6.26 7.72 11.51
N LYS A 123 7.51 7.42 11.15
CA LYS A 123 8.50 8.41 10.68
C LYS A 123 8.79 8.29 9.18
N VAL A 124 8.06 7.42 8.48
CA VAL A 124 8.23 7.17 7.05
C VAL A 124 6.88 7.21 6.36
N ALA A 125 6.75 8.06 5.34
CA ALA A 125 5.55 8.11 4.52
C ALA A 125 5.83 7.62 3.09
N ILE A 126 4.85 6.96 2.49
CA ILE A 126 4.79 6.73 1.05
C ILE A 126 3.67 7.61 0.48
N ILE A 127 4.01 8.42 -0.53
CA ILE A 127 3.03 9.20 -1.28
C ILE A 127 2.28 8.27 -2.23
N MET A 128 0.95 8.30 -2.13
CA MET A 128 0.03 7.71 -3.09
C MET A 128 -1.02 8.73 -3.47
N ASP A 129 -1.27 8.87 -4.77
CA ASP A 129 -2.26 9.81 -5.29
C ASP A 129 -3.14 9.15 -6.37
N TRP A 130 -4.44 9.47 -6.34
CA TRP A 130 -5.45 8.81 -7.17
C TRP A 130 -5.44 9.38 -8.59
N ASP A 131 -5.30 10.71 -8.72
CA ASP A 131 -5.21 11.38 -10.01
C ASP A 131 -3.93 10.97 -10.74
N ASN A 132 -2.81 10.90 -10.00
CA ASN A 132 -1.56 10.34 -10.49
C ASN A 132 -1.70 8.89 -10.94
N TRP A 133 -2.38 8.03 -10.16
CA TRP A 133 -2.61 6.64 -10.57
C TRP A 133 -3.36 6.57 -11.89
N TRP A 134 -4.46 7.32 -12.03
CA TRP A 134 -5.20 7.35 -13.29
C TRP A 134 -4.33 7.84 -14.45
N ALA A 135 -3.60 8.94 -14.27
CA ALA A 135 -2.78 9.49 -15.34
C ALA A 135 -1.71 8.49 -15.81
N VAL A 136 -1.09 7.73 -14.90
CA VAL A 136 -0.13 6.67 -15.26
C VAL A 136 -0.80 5.52 -16.02
N GLU A 137 -1.95 5.01 -15.56
CA GLU A 137 -2.61 3.85 -16.19
C GLU A 137 -3.31 4.18 -17.52
N TYR A 138 -3.66 5.45 -17.75
CA TYR A 138 -4.26 5.91 -19.01
C TYR A 138 -3.25 6.50 -20.00
N SER A 139 -1.97 6.58 -19.64
CA SER A 139 -0.93 7.07 -20.55
C SER A 139 -0.68 6.09 -21.70
N SER A 140 -0.48 6.63 -22.91
CA SER A 140 -0.01 5.85 -24.05
C SER A 140 1.49 5.66 -23.97
N GLY A 141 1.93 4.68 -23.17
CA GLY A 141 3.34 4.44 -22.85
C GLY A 141 3.69 4.97 -21.45
N PRO A 142 4.99 4.95 -21.08
CA PRO A 142 6.12 4.46 -21.85
C PRO A 142 6.17 2.92 -21.96
N SER A 143 5.45 2.19 -21.11
CA SER A 143 5.34 0.73 -21.17
C SER A 143 3.99 0.26 -20.65
N VAL A 144 3.44 -0.80 -21.26
CA VAL A 144 2.23 -1.48 -20.76
C VAL A 144 2.44 -2.20 -19.44
N ASP A 145 3.70 -2.50 -19.11
CA ASP A 145 4.11 -3.21 -17.89
C ASP A 145 4.28 -2.26 -16.69
N LEU A 146 4.21 -0.93 -16.90
CA LEU A 146 4.28 0.03 -15.82
C LEU A 146 2.95 0.09 -15.06
N LYS A 147 2.88 -0.63 -13.94
CA LYS A 147 1.73 -0.63 -13.02
C LYS A 147 2.02 0.19 -11.77
N TYR A 148 1.30 1.30 -11.61
CA TYR A 148 1.54 2.26 -10.53
C TYR A 148 1.44 1.60 -9.15
N LEU A 149 0.34 0.88 -8.91
CA LEU A 149 0.08 0.24 -7.62
C LEU A 149 1.16 -0.77 -7.25
N GLU A 150 1.68 -1.53 -8.22
CA GLU A 150 2.76 -2.48 -8.00
C GLU A 150 4.06 -1.79 -7.58
N GLN A 151 4.35 -0.59 -8.12
CA GLN A 151 5.50 0.19 -7.69
C GLN A 151 5.34 0.68 -6.25
N ILE A 152 4.16 1.17 -5.87
CA ILE A 152 3.87 1.56 -4.48
C ILE A 152 4.04 0.36 -3.53
N GLN A 153 3.44 -0.78 -3.89
CA GLN A 153 3.51 -2.02 -3.10
C GLN A 153 4.93 -2.58 -2.99
N LYS A 154 5.78 -2.39 -4.00
CA LYS A 154 7.20 -2.77 -3.95
C LYS A 154 7.93 -2.06 -2.81
N TYR A 155 7.79 -0.74 -2.70
CA TYR A 155 8.41 0.03 -1.62
C TYR A 155 7.77 -0.26 -0.26
N TYR A 156 6.44 -0.35 -0.20
CA TYR A 156 5.74 -0.71 1.03
C TYR A 156 6.18 -2.09 1.54
N GLY A 157 6.29 -3.08 0.65
CA GLY A 157 6.71 -4.44 1.00
C GLY A 157 8.13 -4.51 1.57
N ILE A 158 9.06 -3.69 1.07
CA ILE A 158 10.41 -3.57 1.63
C ILE A 158 10.34 -3.04 3.07
N LEU A 159 9.63 -1.93 3.30
CA LEU A 159 9.51 -1.33 4.63
C LEU A 159 8.77 -2.23 5.62
N HIS A 160 7.73 -2.93 5.15
CA HIS A 160 7.04 -3.97 5.90
C HIS A 160 8.00 -5.11 6.30
N GLY A 161 8.86 -5.57 5.39
CA GLY A 161 9.88 -6.58 5.69
C GLY A 161 10.94 -6.12 6.71
N LEU A 162 11.14 -4.80 6.83
CA LEU A 162 11.99 -4.19 7.84
C LEU A 162 11.27 -3.88 9.17
N ASN A 163 9.97 -4.22 9.28
CA ASN A 163 9.11 -3.87 10.41
C ASN A 163 9.03 -2.36 10.68
N THR A 164 9.16 -1.54 9.64
CA THR A 164 9.05 -0.09 9.74
C THR A 164 7.57 0.31 9.63
N PRO A 165 6.99 1.03 10.61
CA PRO A 165 5.65 1.61 10.45
C PRO A 165 5.63 2.64 9.31
N VAL A 166 4.68 2.53 8.40
CA VAL A 166 4.57 3.41 7.22
C VAL A 166 3.16 3.98 7.13
N ASP A 167 3.08 5.29 6.89
CA ASP A 167 1.83 5.93 6.49
C ASP A 167 1.75 6.10 4.97
N ILE A 168 0.55 5.94 4.44
CA ILE A 168 0.24 6.34 3.06
C ILE A 168 -0.37 7.73 3.11
N VAL A 169 0.19 8.68 2.36
CA VAL A 169 -0.22 10.09 2.41
C VAL A 169 -0.40 10.67 1.01
N GLN A 170 -1.14 11.77 0.91
CA GLN A 170 -1.26 12.53 -0.33
C GLN A 170 -0.06 13.48 -0.52
N PRO A 171 0.27 13.88 -1.76
CA PRO A 171 1.41 14.76 -2.03
C PRO A 171 1.36 16.13 -1.32
N ASP A 172 0.17 16.61 -0.98
CA ASP A 172 -0.07 17.89 -0.31
C ASP A 172 -0.41 17.75 1.19
N SER A 173 -0.30 16.54 1.74
CA SER A 173 -0.43 16.28 3.18
C SER A 173 0.66 17.01 3.97
N ASP A 174 0.42 17.25 5.26
CA ASP A 174 1.46 17.71 6.18
C ASP A 174 2.55 16.63 6.31
N LEU A 175 3.78 17.00 5.94
CA LEU A 175 4.95 16.12 5.95
C LEU A 175 5.86 16.34 7.16
N SER A 176 5.56 17.30 8.03
CA SER A 176 6.45 17.77 9.11
C SER A 176 6.80 16.71 10.16
N GLU A 177 5.93 15.72 10.35
CA GLU A 177 6.14 14.63 11.32
C GLU A 177 7.06 13.50 10.80
N TYR A 178 7.27 13.44 9.49
CA TYR A 178 8.06 12.39 8.84
C TYR A 178 9.54 12.76 8.74
N LYS A 179 10.39 11.73 8.65
CA LYS A 179 11.83 11.85 8.38
C LYS A 179 12.18 11.43 6.96
N ILE A 180 11.43 10.47 6.42
CA ILE A 180 11.60 9.97 5.06
C ILE A 180 10.23 10.02 4.36
N VAL A 181 10.20 10.58 3.17
CA VAL A 181 9.02 10.57 2.29
C VAL A 181 9.44 9.92 0.97
N ILE A 182 8.76 8.82 0.62
CA ILE A 182 9.02 8.07 -0.60
C ILE A 182 7.85 8.29 -1.56
N ALA A 183 8.13 8.63 -2.81
CA ALA A 183 7.13 8.90 -3.83
C ALA A 183 7.44 8.10 -5.10
N PRO A 184 7.15 6.79 -5.14
CA PRO A 184 7.35 5.98 -6.33
C PRO A 184 6.40 6.42 -7.44
N ILE A 185 6.93 6.67 -8.63
CA ILE A 185 6.20 7.10 -9.84
C ILE A 185 5.22 8.25 -9.53
N LEU A 186 5.69 9.30 -8.87
CA LEU A 186 4.90 10.53 -8.68
C LEU A 186 4.96 11.36 -9.96
N TYR A 187 4.33 10.82 -11.00
CA TYR A 187 4.29 11.29 -12.38
C TYR A 187 3.68 12.69 -12.50
N MET A 188 2.53 12.91 -11.87
CA MET A 188 1.76 14.15 -11.88
C MET A 188 2.07 14.99 -10.65
N VAL A 189 2.53 16.22 -10.87
CA VAL A 189 2.96 17.11 -9.79
C VAL A 189 2.47 18.53 -10.03
N SER A 190 1.50 18.95 -9.22
CA SER A 190 1.09 20.36 -9.17
C SER A 190 2.16 21.23 -8.53
N GLU A 191 2.06 22.54 -8.76
CA GLU A 191 2.93 23.53 -8.10
C GLU A 191 2.82 23.49 -6.57
N LYS A 192 1.63 23.14 -6.04
CA LYS A 192 1.41 22.94 -4.60
C LYS A 192 2.19 21.72 -4.08
N ASN A 193 2.08 20.59 -4.79
CA ASN A 193 2.76 19.35 -4.44
C ASN A 193 4.28 19.54 -4.44
N LYS A 194 4.79 20.20 -5.49
CA LYS A 194 6.21 20.57 -5.63
C LYS A 194 6.70 21.36 -4.42
N LYS A 195 6.04 22.48 -4.08
CA LYS A 195 6.42 23.35 -2.96
C LYS A 195 6.39 22.63 -1.61
N ASN A 196 5.43 21.74 -1.41
CA ASN A 196 5.30 20.97 -0.17
C ASN A 196 6.53 20.05 0.01
N ILE A 197 6.88 19.30 -1.04
CA ILE A 197 8.03 18.38 -1.03
C ILE A 197 9.36 19.14 -0.93
N GLU A 198 9.51 20.25 -1.66
CA GLU A 198 10.71 21.10 -1.55
C GLU A 198 10.89 21.67 -0.14
N SER A 199 9.79 22.09 0.50
CA SER A 199 9.83 22.57 1.89
C SER A 199 10.22 21.46 2.85
N PHE A 200 9.66 20.26 2.70
CA PHE A 200 10.04 19.09 3.50
C PHE A 200 11.54 18.77 3.41
N VAL A 201 12.12 18.80 2.21
CA VAL A 201 13.56 18.57 2.03
C VAL A 201 14.39 19.69 2.62
N ARG A 202 14.00 20.95 2.41
CA ARG A 202 14.69 22.13 2.97
C ARG A 202 14.71 22.09 4.50
N ASP A 203 13.65 21.57 5.11
CA ASP A 203 13.51 21.44 6.57
C ASP A 203 14.25 20.20 7.13
N GLY A 204 15.02 19.49 6.29
CA GLY A 204 15.89 18.38 6.68
C GLY A 204 15.30 16.98 6.46
N GLY A 205 14.14 16.88 5.79
CA GLY A 205 13.54 15.63 5.39
C GLY A 205 14.29 14.94 4.25
N THR A 206 14.26 13.61 4.22
CA THR A 206 14.80 12.82 3.10
C THR A 206 13.68 12.46 2.13
N PHE A 207 13.74 13.02 0.92
CA PHE A 207 12.81 12.67 -0.15
C PHE A 207 13.43 11.63 -1.09
N ILE A 208 12.67 10.57 -1.39
CA ILE A 208 13.05 9.52 -2.33
C ILE A 208 11.97 9.44 -3.39
N THR A 209 12.35 9.47 -4.66
CA THR A 209 11.43 9.19 -5.77
C THR A 209 12.11 8.28 -6.78
N THR A 210 11.42 7.96 -7.87
CA THR A 210 11.87 6.99 -8.87
C THR A 210 11.83 7.57 -10.27
N PHE A 211 12.12 6.73 -11.27
CA PHE A 211 11.85 7.04 -12.67
C PHE A 211 10.39 7.46 -12.87
N PHE A 212 10.13 8.19 -13.97
CA PHE A 212 8.80 8.63 -14.37
C PHE A 212 8.05 9.50 -13.34
N SER A 213 8.77 10.16 -12.44
CA SER A 213 8.22 11.17 -11.52
C SER A 213 8.42 12.59 -12.04
N GLY A 214 7.52 13.51 -11.70
CA GLY A 214 7.62 14.94 -12.01
C GLY A 214 7.56 15.26 -13.50
N ILE A 215 6.80 14.46 -14.27
CA ILE A 215 6.76 14.54 -15.74
C ILE A 215 5.74 15.57 -16.19
N VAL A 216 4.56 15.60 -15.56
CA VAL A 216 3.43 16.46 -15.94
C VAL A 216 2.90 17.27 -14.78
N ASP A 217 2.19 18.35 -15.10
CA ASP A 217 1.38 19.12 -14.15
C ASP A 217 0.01 18.45 -13.88
N GLU A 218 -0.82 19.07 -13.06
CA GLU A 218 -2.16 18.57 -12.69
C GLU A 218 -3.15 18.41 -13.87
N ASN A 219 -2.83 18.94 -15.05
CA ASN A 219 -3.63 18.80 -16.26
C ASN A 219 -3.06 17.78 -17.25
N ASP A 220 -2.11 16.94 -16.81
CA ASP A 220 -1.39 15.98 -17.65
C ASP A 220 -0.59 16.65 -18.78
N LEU A 221 -0.17 17.91 -18.58
CA LEU A 221 0.69 18.63 -19.52
C LEU A 221 2.14 18.48 -19.09
N VAL A 222 2.99 18.05 -20.03
CA VAL A 222 4.43 17.85 -19.77
C VAL A 222 5.09 19.15 -19.31
N ILE A 223 5.78 19.05 -18.17
CA ILE A 223 6.62 20.13 -17.65
C ILE A 223 7.89 20.19 -18.51
N LEU A 224 7.94 21.19 -19.38
CA LEU A 224 9.02 21.36 -20.36
C LEU A 224 10.35 21.75 -19.70
N GLY A 225 11.44 21.51 -20.42
CA GLY A 225 12.80 21.88 -20.00
C GLY A 225 13.68 20.69 -19.59
N GLY A 226 13.14 19.48 -19.51
CA GLY A 226 13.86 18.23 -19.24
C GLY A 226 13.43 17.57 -17.93
N TYR A 227 13.38 16.23 -17.92
CA TYR A 227 12.88 15.46 -16.78
C TYR A 227 13.88 15.37 -15.62
N PRO A 228 13.43 15.12 -14.38
CA PRO A 228 12.03 15.06 -13.91
C PRO A 228 11.52 16.48 -13.65
N GLY A 229 10.89 17.14 -14.63
CA GLY A 229 10.66 18.59 -14.69
C GLY A 229 10.30 19.26 -13.36
N ALA A 230 9.32 18.72 -12.62
CA ALA A 230 8.92 19.26 -11.31
C ALA A 230 10.03 19.19 -10.23
N PHE A 231 10.89 18.17 -10.28
CA PHE A 231 11.90 17.85 -9.27
C PHE A 231 13.34 17.97 -9.77
N ARG A 232 13.58 18.52 -10.97
CA ARG A 232 14.92 18.61 -11.57
C ARG A 232 15.92 19.32 -10.65
N ASP A 233 15.56 20.51 -10.16
CA ASP A 233 16.41 21.30 -9.27
C ASP A 233 16.54 20.66 -7.89
N LEU A 234 15.44 20.07 -7.39
CA LEU A 234 15.40 19.41 -6.08
C LEU A 234 16.32 18.19 -6.02
N LEU A 235 16.32 17.37 -7.08
CA LEU A 235 17.10 16.13 -7.15
C LEU A 235 18.51 16.36 -7.70
N GLY A 236 18.75 17.48 -8.37
CA GLY A 236 20.05 17.80 -8.99
C GLY A 236 20.42 16.86 -10.14
N ILE A 237 19.42 16.25 -10.80
CA ILE A 237 19.60 15.33 -11.92
C ILE A 237 18.84 15.80 -13.15
N TRP A 238 19.25 15.32 -14.32
CA TRP A 238 18.51 15.48 -15.57
C TRP A 238 18.40 14.13 -16.26
N VAL A 239 17.19 13.78 -16.66
CA VAL A 239 16.88 12.60 -17.46
C VAL A 239 16.52 13.08 -18.87
N GLU A 240 17.37 12.74 -19.82
CA GLU A 240 17.19 13.09 -21.23
C GLU A 240 16.08 12.23 -21.87
N GLU A 241 16.15 10.92 -21.65
CA GLU A 241 15.21 9.94 -22.19
C GLU A 241 14.98 8.78 -21.21
N THR A 242 13.92 8.01 -21.45
CA THR A 242 13.57 6.82 -20.67
C THR A 242 13.50 5.62 -21.60
N ASP A 243 14.15 4.54 -21.21
CA ASP A 243 14.14 3.28 -21.96
C ASP A 243 13.13 2.31 -21.35
N ALA A 244 12.22 1.80 -22.18
CA ALA A 244 11.23 0.79 -21.82
C ALA A 244 11.70 -0.57 -22.33
N LEU A 245 12.17 -1.42 -21.41
CA LEU A 245 12.74 -2.71 -21.75
C LEU A 245 11.67 -3.70 -22.23
N TYR A 246 12.03 -4.52 -23.23
CA TYR A 246 11.26 -5.71 -23.57
C TYR A 246 11.31 -6.73 -22.42
N PRO A 247 10.31 -7.63 -22.27
CA PRO A 247 10.26 -8.58 -21.15
C PRO A 247 11.47 -9.51 -21.00
N ASP A 248 12.19 -9.78 -22.09
CA ASP A 248 13.40 -10.62 -22.11
C ASP A 248 14.70 -9.82 -21.90
N MET A 249 14.63 -8.48 -21.94
CA MET A 249 15.75 -7.60 -21.66
C MET A 249 15.91 -7.33 -20.16
N GLN A 250 17.15 -7.11 -19.74
CA GLN A 250 17.48 -6.80 -18.35
C GLN A 250 18.54 -5.72 -18.32
N ASN A 251 18.45 -4.85 -17.31
CA ASN A 251 19.46 -3.83 -17.05
C ASN A 251 20.04 -4.02 -15.63
N TYR A 252 21.24 -3.49 -15.41
CA TYR A 252 21.96 -3.64 -14.15
C TYR A 252 22.60 -2.32 -13.73
N ILE A 253 22.45 -1.97 -12.45
CA ILE A 253 23.29 -0.96 -11.81
C ILE A 253 24.57 -1.64 -11.36
N LYS A 254 25.72 -1.14 -11.84
CA LYS A 254 27.04 -1.63 -11.43
C LYS A 254 27.72 -0.61 -10.52
N VAL A 255 27.86 -0.95 -9.24
CA VAL A 255 28.54 -0.11 -8.26
C VAL A 255 30.05 -0.42 -8.32
N ASN A 256 30.79 0.44 -9.02
CA ASN A 256 32.24 0.31 -9.22
C ASN A 256 33.07 1.20 -8.27
N THR A 257 32.42 1.88 -7.32
CA THR A 257 33.09 2.79 -6.38
C THR A 257 32.58 2.56 -4.97
N LYS A 258 33.42 2.85 -3.97
CA LYS A 258 32.99 2.84 -2.58
C LYS A 258 32.15 4.07 -2.30
N ILE A 259 30.88 3.85 -1.96
CA ILE A 259 29.97 4.91 -1.54
C ILE A 259 30.06 5.03 -0.01
N LYS A 260 30.47 6.20 0.48
CA LYS A 260 30.57 6.46 1.92
C LYS A 260 29.20 6.30 2.59
N GLY A 261 29.11 5.51 3.65
CA GLY A 261 27.86 5.15 4.33
C GLY A 261 27.09 3.99 3.69
N PHE A 262 27.56 3.48 2.55
CA PHE A 262 26.99 2.33 1.84
C PHE A 262 28.11 1.38 1.40
N GLU A 263 29.09 1.16 2.27
CA GLU A 263 30.28 0.35 1.98
C GLU A 263 29.94 -1.12 1.67
N ASN A 264 28.74 -1.57 2.05
CA ASN A 264 28.21 -2.90 1.77
C ASN A 264 27.57 -3.02 0.38
N LEU A 265 27.48 -1.92 -0.39
CA LEU A 265 27.02 -1.96 -1.77
C LEU A 265 28.21 -2.21 -2.70
N ASP A 266 28.42 -3.46 -3.09
CA ASP A 266 29.40 -3.88 -4.09
C ASP A 266 28.77 -4.79 -5.16
N GLY A 267 29.17 -4.59 -6.42
CA GLY A 267 28.79 -5.46 -7.53
C GLY A 267 27.62 -4.97 -8.39
N SER A 268 26.85 -5.92 -8.92
CA SER A 268 25.82 -5.69 -9.93
C SER A 268 24.42 -5.98 -9.38
N TYR A 269 23.55 -4.99 -9.46
CA TYR A 269 22.16 -5.06 -9.01
C TYR A 269 21.25 -5.05 -10.22
N LYS A 270 20.45 -6.10 -10.38
CA LYS A 270 19.46 -6.17 -11.45
C LYS A 270 18.35 -5.15 -11.17
N CYS A 271 18.06 -4.33 -12.18
CA CYS A 271 16.98 -3.34 -12.15
C CYS A 271 15.62 -3.98 -12.44
#